data_AF-R5EBK7-F1
#
_entry.id   AF-R5EBK7-F1
#
_cell.length_a   1.000
_cell.length_b   1.000
_cell.length_c   1.000
_cell.angle_alpha   90.00
_cell.angle_beta   90.00
_cell.angle_gamma   90.00
#
_symmetry.space_group_name_H-M   'P 1'
#
loop_
_entity.id
_entity.type
_entity.pdbx_description
1 polymer ?
#
loop_
_entity_poly.entity_id
_entity_poly.type
_entity_poly.pdbx_seq_one_letter_code
_entity_poly.pdbx_strand_id
1 'polypeptide(L)'
;MEDWERLMNHIKDEVADAKRYIKDALDIRATDPESADTYYRLSGEELNHMNSLHKEVVRIIENCRREKGETPASMLVLYRYLHGEVVKEAEKVGILQAMYKK
;
A
#
# COMPACT_ATOMS: atom_id res chain seq x y z
N MET A 1 -19.47 2.06 -6.60
CA MET A 1 -18.13 1.62 -6.20
C MET A 1 -18.34 0.51 -5.21
N GLU A 2 -17.99 -0.72 -5.58
CA GLU A 2 -18.11 -1.88 -4.69
C GLU A 2 -17.14 -1.72 -3.50
N ASP A 3 -17.42 -2.36 -2.36
CA ASP A 3 -16.66 -2.15 -1.12
C ASP A 3 -15.15 -2.45 -1.30
N TRP A 4 -14.80 -3.43 -2.14
CA TRP A 4 -13.40 -3.76 -2.43
C TRP A 4 -12.68 -2.71 -3.30
N GLU A 5 -13.38 -2.03 -4.22
CA GLU A 5 -12.77 -0.97 -5.05
C GLU A 5 -12.40 0.23 -4.18
N ARG A 6 -13.25 0.57 -3.20
CA ARG A 6 -12.96 1.63 -2.23
C ARG A 6 -11.72 1.29 -1.41
N LEU A 7 -11.60 0.06 -0.94
CA LEU A 7 -10.40 -0.39 -0.22
C LEU A 7 -9.16 -0.36 -1.11
N MET A 8 -9.26 -0.73 -2.40
CA MET A 8 -8.14 -0.60 -3.34
C MET A 8 -7.69 0.85 -3.54
N ASN A 9 -8.61 1.82 -3.52
CA ASN A 9 -8.25 3.24 -3.54
C ASN A 9 -7.52 3.65 -2.26
N HIS A 10 -8.02 3.25 -1.08
CA HIS A 10 -7.33 3.52 0.18
C HIS A 10 -5.92 2.91 0.19
N ILE A 11 -5.75 1.65 -0.24
CA ILE A 11 -4.43 1.00 -0.39
C ILE A 11 -3.48 1.86 -1.24
N LYS A 12 -3.98 2.43 -2.35
CA LYS A 12 -3.17 3.30 -3.21
C LYS A 12 -2.76 4.58 -2.48
N ASP A 13 -3.66 5.17 -1.71
CA ASP A 13 -3.39 6.36 -0.90
C ASP A 13 -2.32 6.06 0.17
N GLU A 14 -2.46 4.95 0.91
CA GLU A 14 -1.48 4.50 1.91
C GLU A 14 -0.07 4.33 1.29
N VAL A 15 0.04 3.71 0.11
CA VAL A 15 1.35 3.58 -0.57
C VAL A 15 1.90 4.93 -1.04
N ALA A 16 1.04 5.84 -1.47
CA ALA A 16 1.45 7.19 -1.87
C ALA A 16 1.98 7.99 -0.67
N ASP A 17 1.32 7.89 0.48
CA ASP A 17 1.75 8.54 1.72
C ASP A 17 3.05 7.90 2.25
N ALA A 18 3.14 6.57 2.22
CA ALA A 18 4.38 5.86 2.54
C ALA A 18 5.57 6.38 1.71
N LYS A 19 5.35 6.57 0.41
CA LYS A 19 6.33 7.07 -0.55
C LYS A 19 6.70 8.53 -0.30
N ARG A 20 5.72 9.35 0.08
CA ARG A 20 5.95 10.75 0.43
C ARG A 20 6.85 10.86 1.67
N TYR A 21 6.47 10.19 2.74
CA TYR A 21 7.22 10.23 3.99
C TYR A 21 8.65 9.72 3.82
N ILE A 22 8.89 8.63 3.09
CA ILE A 22 10.28 8.16 2.94
C ILE A 22 11.16 9.10 2.12
N LYS A 23 10.58 9.84 1.17
CA LYS A 23 11.31 10.89 0.44
C LYS A 23 11.66 12.05 1.37
N ASP A 24 10.69 12.53 2.13
CA ASP A 24 10.90 13.60 3.12
C ASP A 24 11.98 13.19 4.15
N ALA A 25 11.95 11.93 4.61
CA ALA A 25 12.97 11.36 5.50
C ALA A 25 14.38 11.39 4.89
N LEU A 26 14.52 11.00 3.62
CA LEU A 26 15.80 11.00 2.91
C LEU A 26 16.32 12.44 2.69
N ASP A 27 15.42 13.37 2.34
CA ASP A 27 15.77 14.74 2.01
C ASP A 27 16.33 15.51 3.22
N ILE A 28 15.77 15.27 4.42
CA ILE A 28 16.18 16.00 5.64
C ILE A 28 17.14 15.22 6.54
N ARG A 29 17.51 13.98 6.18
CA ARG A 29 18.31 13.07 7.02
C ARG A 29 19.58 13.70 7.60
N ALA A 30 20.24 14.56 6.84
CA ALA A 30 21.51 15.19 7.25
C ALA A 30 21.30 16.45 8.10
N THR A 31 20.17 17.14 7.95
CA THR A 31 19.91 18.45 8.56
C THR A 31 18.98 18.40 9.77
N ASP A 32 18.06 17.43 9.80
CA ASP A 32 17.15 17.18 10.91
C ASP A 32 16.89 15.67 11.08
N PRO A 33 17.82 14.95 11.75
CA PRO A 33 17.73 13.50 11.90
C PRO A 33 16.52 13.02 12.72
N GLU A 34 16.03 13.83 13.66
CA GLU A 34 14.90 13.46 14.52
C GLU A 34 13.58 13.45 13.73
N SER A 35 13.35 14.50 12.93
CA SER A 35 12.21 14.53 12.00
C SER A 35 12.35 13.46 10.91
N ALA A 36 13.57 13.21 10.42
CA ALA A 36 13.81 12.17 9.43
C ALA A 36 13.41 10.77 9.93
N ASP A 37 13.74 10.44 11.19
CA ASP A 37 13.36 9.16 11.78
C ASP A 37 11.85 9.05 11.98
N THR A 38 11.20 10.16 12.33
CA THR A 38 9.73 10.24 12.41
C THR A 38 9.09 9.93 11.06
N TYR A 39 9.55 10.54 9.97
CA TYR A 39 9.03 10.26 8.63
C TYR A 39 9.34 8.83 8.16
N TYR A 40 10.52 8.29 8.47
CA TYR A 40 10.85 6.90 8.19
C TYR A 40 9.87 5.94 8.88
N ARG A 41 9.54 6.18 10.16
CA ARG A 41 8.55 5.38 10.90
C ARG A 41 7.14 5.50 10.31
N LEU A 42 6.68 6.70 10.01
CA LEU A 42 5.38 6.95 9.37
C LEU A 42 5.27 6.20 8.04
N SER A 43 6.33 6.24 7.21
CA SER A 43 6.38 5.47 5.97
C SER A 43 6.16 3.96 6.19
N GLY A 44 6.69 3.40 7.27
CA GLY A 44 6.45 1.99 7.64
C GLY A 44 5.04 1.72 8.15
N GLU A 45 4.44 2.67 8.88
CA GLU A 45 3.06 2.58 9.38
C GLU A 45 2.04 2.53 8.22
N GLU A 46 2.20 3.36 7.20
CA GLU A 46 1.31 3.34 6.04
C GLU A 46 1.40 2.01 5.26
N LEU A 47 2.56 1.35 5.21
CA LEU A 47 2.65 -0.01 4.65
C LEU A 47 1.92 -1.05 5.51
N ASN A 48 1.81 -0.84 6.83
CA ASN A 48 0.99 -1.70 7.70
C ASN A 48 -0.51 -1.47 7.48
N HIS A 49 -0.93 -0.21 7.26
CA HIS A 49 -2.30 0.13 6.88
C HIS A 49 -2.67 -0.51 5.54
N MET A 50 -1.82 -0.33 4.52
CA MET A 50 -1.95 -0.96 3.21
C MET A 50 -2.12 -2.49 3.31
N ASN A 51 -1.28 -3.16 4.09
CA ASN A 51 -1.38 -4.61 4.30
C ASN A 51 -2.70 -5.02 4.99
N SER A 52 -3.21 -4.22 5.91
CA SER A 52 -4.47 -4.49 6.60
C SER A 52 -5.67 -4.35 5.67
N LEU A 53 -5.68 -3.31 4.84
CA LEU A 53 -6.71 -3.10 3.82
C LEU A 53 -6.66 -4.19 2.73
N HIS A 54 -5.46 -4.62 2.32
CA HIS A 54 -5.28 -5.70 1.35
C HIS A 54 -5.91 -7.02 1.82
N LYS A 55 -5.68 -7.40 3.09
CA LYS A 55 -6.30 -8.58 3.68
C LYS A 55 -7.83 -8.52 3.62
N GLU A 56 -8.41 -7.34 3.82
CA GLU A 56 -9.86 -7.15 3.74
C GLU A 56 -10.38 -7.29 2.30
N VAL A 57 -9.67 -6.76 1.31
CA VAL A 57 -9.99 -6.96 -0.12
C VAL A 57 -9.97 -8.44 -0.48
N VAL A 58 -8.93 -9.18 -0.06
CA VAL A 58 -8.82 -10.63 -0.29
C VAL A 58 -9.99 -11.36 0.35
N ARG A 59 -10.33 -11.04 1.60
CA ARG A 59 -11.49 -11.60 2.31
C ARG A 59 -12.81 -11.40 1.54
N ILE A 60 -13.03 -10.21 0.99
CA ILE A 60 -14.23 -9.89 0.19
C ILE A 60 -14.27 -10.73 -1.09
N ILE A 61 -13.16 -10.83 -1.81
CA ILE A 61 -13.04 -11.63 -3.04
C ILE A 61 -13.33 -13.11 -2.76
N GLU A 62 -12.78 -13.64 -1.68
CA GLU A 62 -12.98 -15.03 -1.25
C GLU A 62 -14.43 -15.30 -0.80
N ASN A 63 -15.07 -14.37 -0.11
CA ASN A 63 -16.48 -14.47 0.25
C ASN A 63 -17.37 -14.52 -1.00
N CYS A 64 -17.12 -13.63 -1.96
CA CYS A 64 -17.84 -13.59 -3.23
C CYS A 64 -17.74 -14.94 -3.97
N ARG A 65 -16.53 -15.54 -4.00
CA ARG A 65 -16.32 -16.89 -4.57
C ARG A 65 -17.08 -17.98 -3.83
N ARG A 66 -17.11 -17.93 -2.50
CA ARG A 66 -17.83 -18.92 -1.67
C ARG A 66 -19.34 -18.85 -1.86
N GLU A 67 -19.90 -17.66 -1.95
CA GLU A 67 -21.34 -17.45 -2.09
C GLU A 67 -21.86 -17.75 -3.50
N LYS A 68 -21.08 -17.39 -4.54
CA LYS A 68 -21.51 -17.47 -5.94
C LYS A 68 -20.89 -18.63 -6.73
N GLY A 69 -20.04 -19.43 -6.09
CA GLY A 69 -19.26 -20.50 -6.73
C GLY A 69 -18.03 -19.99 -7.50
N GLU A 70 -18.10 -18.79 -8.07
CA GLU A 70 -17.00 -18.11 -8.76
C GLU A 70 -16.94 -16.61 -8.46
N THR A 71 -15.73 -16.04 -8.52
CA THR A 71 -15.56 -14.59 -8.51
C THR A 71 -15.82 -14.04 -9.91
N PRO A 72 -16.61 -12.96 -10.08
CA PRO A 72 -16.83 -12.34 -11.38
C PRO A 72 -15.51 -12.03 -12.11
N ALA A 73 -15.43 -12.41 -13.39
CA ALA A 73 -14.21 -12.24 -14.19
C ALA A 73 -13.77 -10.76 -14.29
N SER A 74 -14.73 -9.84 -14.41
CA SER A 74 -14.48 -8.39 -14.43
C SER A 74 -13.81 -7.89 -13.14
N MET A 75 -14.31 -8.35 -11.99
CA MET A 75 -13.74 -8.03 -10.67
C MET A 75 -12.29 -8.51 -10.58
N LEU A 76 -12.01 -9.74 -10.98
CA LEU A 76 -10.65 -10.30 -10.93
C LEU A 76 -9.67 -9.59 -11.85
N VAL A 77 -10.10 -9.18 -13.05
CA VAL A 77 -9.26 -8.43 -13.99
C VAL A 77 -8.90 -7.07 -13.41
N LEU A 78 -9.89 -6.32 -12.92
CA LEU A 78 -9.66 -5.01 -12.33
C LEU A 78 -8.84 -5.09 -11.04
N TYR A 79 -9.13 -6.06 -10.16
CA TYR A 79 -8.32 -6.32 -8.97
C TYR A 79 -6.86 -6.60 -9.33
N ARG A 80 -6.58 -7.49 -10.28
CA ARG A 80 -5.21 -7.81 -10.70
C ARG A 80 -4.46 -6.59 -11.22
N TYR A 81 -5.13 -5.73 -11.99
CA TYR A 81 -4.54 -4.50 -12.47
C TYR A 81 -4.18 -3.55 -11.32
N LEU A 82 -5.15 -3.22 -10.46
CA LEU A 82 -4.95 -2.30 -9.34
C LEU A 82 -3.91 -2.83 -8.33
N HIS A 83 -3.98 -4.12 -8.00
CA HIS A 83 -3.03 -4.78 -7.12
C HIS A 83 -1.62 -4.76 -7.69
N GLY A 84 -1.47 -5.03 -9.00
CA GLY A 84 -0.17 -4.99 -9.67
C GLY A 84 0.48 -3.60 -9.60
N GLU A 85 -0.29 -2.54 -9.78
CA GLU A 85 0.22 -1.16 -9.67
C GLU A 85 0.63 -0.81 -8.24
N VAL A 86 -0.18 -1.18 -7.25
CA VAL A 86 0.14 -0.97 -5.82
C VAL A 86 1.43 -1.70 -5.44
N VAL A 87 1.59 -2.97 -5.84
CA VAL A 87 2.78 -3.77 -5.50
C VAL A 87 4.06 -3.13 -6.07
N LYS A 88 4.03 -2.66 -7.32
CA LYS A 88 5.17 -1.97 -7.93
C LYS A 88 5.55 -0.69 -7.17
N GLU A 89 4.57 0.08 -6.71
CA GLU A 89 4.84 1.29 -5.95
C GLU A 89 5.33 0.96 -4.52
N ALA A 90 4.77 -0.04 -3.86
CA ALA A 90 5.21 -0.50 -2.54
C ALA A 90 6.66 -1.03 -2.58
N GLU A 91 7.05 -1.72 -3.65
CA GLU A 91 8.44 -2.15 -3.86
C GLU A 91 9.41 -0.95 -3.92
N LYS A 92 9.04 0.12 -4.63
CA LYS A 92 9.83 1.36 -4.67
C LYS A 92 9.97 1.98 -3.28
N VAL A 93 8.89 1.99 -2.48
CA VAL A 93 8.94 2.46 -1.08
C VAL A 93 9.92 1.62 -0.27
N GLY A 94 9.86 0.29 -0.40
CA GLY A 94 10.78 -0.61 0.30
C GLY A 94 12.26 -0.36 -0.05
N ILE A 95 12.57 -0.08 -1.32
CA ILE A 95 13.93 0.30 -1.75
C ILE A 95 14.37 1.59 -1.07
N LEU A 96 13.52 2.62 -1.04
CA LEU A 96 13.84 3.90 -0.40
C LEU A 96 14.01 3.75 1.12
N GLN A 97 13.18 2.94 1.77
CA GLN A 97 13.32 2.61 3.19
C GLN A 97 14.64 1.89 3.49
N ALA A 98 15.05 0.98 2.59
CA ALA A 98 16.35 0.32 2.70
C ALA A 98 17.52 1.30 2.47
N MET A 99 17.37 2.31 1.60
CA MET A 99 18.36 3.37 1.42
C MET A 99 18.50 4.23 2.67
N TYR A 100 17.40 4.59 3.33
CA TYR A 100 17.44 5.39 4.55
C TYR A 100 18.25 4.72 5.67
N LYS A 101 18.12 3.39 5.81
CA LYS A 101 18.84 2.57 6.80
C LYS A 101 20.34 2.39 6.53
N LYS A 102 20.84 2.78 5.35
CA LYS A 102 22.27 2.71 5.01
C LYS A 102 23.00 4.00 5.37
#